data_AF-A0A7W3UM36-F1
#
_entry.id   AF-A0A7W3UM36-F1
#
_cell.length_a   1.000
_cell.length_b   1.000
_cell.length_c   1.000
_cell.angle_alpha   90.00
_cell.angle_beta   90.00
_cell.angle_gamma   90.00
#
_symmetry.space_group_name_H-M   'P 1'
#
loop_
_entity.id
_entity.type
_entity.pdbx_description
1 polymer ?
#
loop_
_entity_poly.entity_id
_entity_poly.type
_entity_poly.pdbx_seq_one_letter_code
_entity_poly.pdbx_strand_id
1 'polypeptide(L)'
;PTTVTPDEPVPSVPGYKPSVPTVTPTNPGVDTPVKYVPNTVTPKPADDQTAIVNYVDQDENNKVITTSGNLVGKPGNKIDYSTATTIEELEAQGYELVSDGFPANATFDDNTDVNQVFTVVLKHGHAPVGPNNPHEPGTPVNPGEPNGPKWPAKDNYTKDYTSTVHFVDNNGNKMRDDDVQTSTWTRTLIIDKVTGEILNPNENWTSDKDSYNEVKVPVINGYVADKANVPAKKAVQRNIEDTVTYTKVGNIVPVDPNGNPIPNVPVVPYTNDPTDPTKVVPNEPVPTVPGMTPNVTTVTPDRPTVDTPVVYTTPTPVTPTTPTKPQASTTPETPAQPAEPATPAAPTPAPVAKKAPAQPAAKQEAKKLPQTGNENSNSAAVLGLAALGLTGILAAGKKRRKED
;
A
#
# COMPACT_ATOMS: atom_id res chain seq x y z
N PRO A 1 119.28 -25.39 -33.90
CA PRO A 1 117.81 -25.47 -34.04
C PRO A 1 117.13 -24.43 -33.15
N THR A 2 116.55 -23.39 -33.75
CA THR A 2 115.69 -22.43 -33.05
C THR A 2 114.42 -23.14 -32.61
N THR A 3 114.33 -23.46 -31.32
CA THR A 3 113.14 -24.08 -30.73
C THR A 3 112.10 -22.99 -30.46
N VAL A 4 110.91 -23.14 -31.03
CA VAL A 4 109.71 -22.36 -30.69
C VAL A 4 109.10 -22.90 -29.40
N THR A 5 108.51 -22.01 -28.59
CA THR A 5 107.77 -22.41 -27.38
C THR A 5 106.41 -22.97 -27.80
N PRO A 6 106.07 -24.22 -27.46
CA PRO A 6 104.74 -24.77 -27.75
C PRO A 6 103.68 -24.16 -26.83
N ASP A 7 102.43 -24.21 -27.29
CA ASP A 7 101.22 -23.85 -26.56
C ASP A 7 101.23 -22.43 -25.98
N GLU A 8 101.74 -21.47 -26.76
CA GLU A 8 101.75 -20.07 -26.38
C GLU A 8 100.30 -19.54 -26.28
N PRO A 9 99.92 -18.85 -25.19
CA PRO A 9 98.56 -18.38 -25.00
C PRO A 9 98.19 -17.32 -26.05
N VAL A 10 97.00 -17.46 -26.61
CA VAL A 10 96.46 -16.47 -27.55
C VAL A 10 95.94 -15.26 -26.77
N PRO A 11 96.19 -14.01 -27.24
CA PRO A 11 95.67 -12.81 -26.60
C PRO A 11 94.15 -12.84 -26.39
N SER A 12 93.68 -12.17 -25.34
CA SER A 12 92.26 -11.91 -25.19
C SER A 12 91.89 -10.64 -25.97
N VAL A 13 90.86 -10.73 -26.80
CA VAL A 13 90.30 -9.59 -27.55
C VAL A 13 88.90 -9.33 -27.02
N PRO A 14 88.61 -8.16 -26.41
CA PRO A 14 87.29 -7.84 -25.91
C PRO A 14 86.20 -8.05 -26.96
N GLY A 15 85.14 -8.77 -26.60
CA GLY A 15 84.02 -9.08 -27.52
C GLY A 15 84.26 -10.23 -28.50
N TYR A 16 85.42 -10.88 -28.47
CA TYR A 16 85.75 -12.02 -29.32
C TYR A 16 86.35 -13.17 -28.50
N LYS A 17 86.11 -14.42 -28.94
CA LYS A 17 86.76 -15.61 -28.42
C LYS A 17 87.70 -16.18 -29.49
N PRO A 18 88.96 -16.51 -29.17
CA PRO A 18 89.83 -17.18 -30.13
C PRO A 18 89.33 -18.59 -30.42
N SER A 19 89.54 -19.06 -31.66
CA SER A 19 89.14 -20.40 -32.09
C SER A 19 89.89 -21.50 -31.35
N VAL A 20 91.11 -21.21 -30.88
CA VAL A 20 91.95 -22.07 -30.06
C VAL A 20 92.57 -21.24 -28.92
N PRO A 21 92.71 -21.80 -27.70
CA PRO A 21 93.21 -21.05 -26.54
C PRO A 21 94.74 -20.86 -26.55
N THR A 22 95.45 -21.74 -27.25
CA THR A 22 96.91 -21.73 -27.41
C THR A 22 97.29 -22.03 -28.85
N VAL A 23 98.48 -21.62 -29.26
CA VAL A 23 99.07 -21.98 -30.55
C VAL A 23 100.51 -22.46 -30.38
N THR A 24 100.90 -23.43 -31.21
CA THR A 24 102.30 -23.87 -31.32
C THR A 24 102.82 -23.42 -32.69
N PRO A 25 103.74 -22.45 -32.78
CA PRO A 25 104.30 -22.01 -34.06
C PRO A 25 105.06 -23.15 -34.74
N THR A 26 104.81 -23.41 -36.01
CA THR A 26 105.49 -24.50 -36.76
C THR A 26 106.63 -24.00 -37.65
N ASN A 27 106.75 -22.68 -37.86
CA ASN A 27 107.78 -22.07 -38.70
C ASN A 27 108.36 -20.80 -38.04
N PRO A 28 109.63 -20.82 -37.56
CA PRO A 28 110.26 -19.66 -36.93
C PRO A 28 110.34 -18.46 -37.89
N GLY A 29 109.86 -17.29 -37.46
CA GLY A 29 109.90 -16.03 -38.24
C GLY A 29 108.67 -15.76 -39.12
N VAL A 30 107.63 -16.60 -39.04
CA VAL A 30 106.36 -16.39 -39.73
C VAL A 30 105.22 -16.19 -38.73
N ASP A 31 104.36 -15.20 -38.97
CA ASP A 31 103.18 -14.95 -38.14
C ASP A 31 102.23 -16.15 -38.15
N THR A 32 101.79 -16.57 -36.97
CA THR A 32 100.78 -17.62 -36.81
C THR A 32 99.40 -16.98 -36.66
N PRO A 33 98.53 -17.02 -37.70
CA PRO A 33 97.22 -16.37 -37.63
C PRO A 33 96.30 -17.13 -36.68
N VAL A 34 95.64 -16.42 -35.77
CA VAL A 34 94.58 -16.97 -34.92
C VAL A 34 93.24 -16.34 -35.30
N LYS A 35 92.26 -17.19 -35.58
CA LYS A 35 90.91 -16.74 -35.91
C LYS A 35 90.14 -16.39 -34.64
N TYR A 36 89.58 -15.19 -34.60
CA TYR A 36 88.68 -14.76 -33.54
C TYR A 36 87.24 -14.79 -34.04
N VAL A 37 86.35 -15.34 -33.23
CA VAL A 37 84.90 -15.32 -33.47
C VAL A 37 84.25 -14.33 -32.52
N PRO A 38 83.36 -13.44 -32.99
CA PRO A 38 82.64 -12.54 -32.10
C PRO A 38 81.86 -13.33 -31.06
N ASN A 39 81.81 -12.84 -29.83
CA ASN A 39 80.94 -13.36 -28.78
C ASN A 39 79.50 -12.94 -29.09
N THR A 40 78.85 -13.63 -30.04
CA THR A 40 77.43 -13.43 -30.30
C THR A 40 76.63 -14.21 -29.26
N VAL A 41 76.16 -13.53 -28.22
CA VAL A 41 74.93 -13.95 -27.54
C VAL A 41 73.82 -13.67 -28.54
N THR A 42 73.43 -14.67 -29.33
CA THR A 42 72.12 -14.61 -29.99
C THR A 42 71.08 -14.71 -28.88
N PRO A 43 70.32 -13.65 -28.55
CA PRO A 43 69.23 -13.79 -27.60
C PRO A 43 68.29 -14.89 -28.12
N LYS A 44 67.94 -15.84 -27.25
CA LYS A 44 66.85 -16.78 -27.52
C LYS A 44 65.65 -15.95 -27.99
N PRO A 45 64.98 -16.29 -29.10
CA PRO A 45 63.74 -15.61 -29.47
C PRO A 45 62.81 -15.64 -28.25
N ALA A 46 62.35 -14.48 -27.79
CA ALA A 46 61.42 -14.43 -26.68
C ALA A 46 60.13 -15.15 -27.10
N ASP A 47 59.75 -16.16 -26.32
CA ASP A 47 58.49 -16.88 -26.47
C ASP A 47 57.33 -15.89 -26.25
N ASP A 48 56.24 -16.08 -26.97
CA ASP A 48 55.04 -15.23 -26.82
C ASP A 48 54.43 -15.43 -25.43
N GLN A 49 53.95 -14.34 -24.85
CA GLN A 49 53.36 -14.28 -23.51
C GLN A 49 51.85 -14.16 -23.61
N THR A 50 51.14 -14.70 -22.63
CA THR A 50 49.68 -14.63 -22.57
C THR A 50 49.22 -13.87 -21.33
N ALA A 51 48.35 -12.89 -21.54
CA ALA A 51 47.62 -12.18 -20.48
C ALA A 51 46.11 -12.42 -20.62
N ILE A 52 45.41 -12.46 -19.48
CA ILE A 52 43.96 -12.66 -19.41
C ILE A 52 43.40 -11.64 -18.41
N VAL A 53 42.32 -10.97 -18.79
CA VAL A 53 41.52 -10.14 -17.88
C VAL A 53 40.24 -10.89 -17.55
N ASN A 54 40.04 -11.22 -16.27
CA ASN A 54 38.84 -11.87 -15.76
C ASN A 54 37.88 -10.84 -15.18
N TYR A 55 36.61 -10.90 -15.58
CA TYR A 55 35.53 -10.12 -14.98
C TYR A 55 34.80 -11.03 -14.01
N VAL A 56 34.77 -10.69 -12.73
CA VAL A 56 34.23 -11.53 -11.68
C VAL A 56 33.09 -10.84 -10.94
N ASP A 57 32.11 -11.64 -10.52
CA ASP A 57 30.97 -11.22 -9.73
C ASP A 57 31.23 -11.44 -8.24
N GLN A 58 31.36 -10.35 -7.49
CA GLN A 58 31.60 -10.36 -6.05
C GLN A 58 30.45 -10.99 -5.26
N ASP A 59 29.21 -10.83 -5.71
CA ASP A 59 28.03 -11.32 -5.00
C ASP A 59 27.84 -12.83 -5.20
N GLU A 60 28.45 -13.41 -6.23
CA GLU A 60 28.51 -14.84 -6.51
C GLU A 60 29.91 -15.44 -6.27
N ASN A 61 30.51 -15.12 -5.11
CA ASN A 61 31.80 -15.67 -4.67
C ASN A 61 32.97 -15.46 -5.66
N ASN A 62 33.01 -14.30 -6.35
CA ASN A 62 33.97 -13.98 -7.41
C ASN A 62 33.90 -14.95 -8.59
N LYS A 63 32.71 -15.47 -8.91
CA LYS A 63 32.50 -16.29 -10.11
C LYS A 63 32.84 -15.47 -11.36
N VAL A 64 33.59 -16.08 -12.28
CA VAL A 64 33.93 -15.45 -13.56
C VAL A 64 32.65 -15.29 -14.38
N ILE A 65 32.33 -14.04 -14.71
CA ILE A 65 31.23 -13.66 -15.60
C ILE A 65 31.66 -13.85 -17.05
N THR A 66 32.80 -13.25 -17.40
CA THR A 66 33.42 -13.29 -18.73
C THR A 66 34.91 -13.01 -18.64
N THR A 67 35.64 -13.16 -19.75
CA THR A 67 37.08 -12.87 -19.84
C THR A 67 37.41 -12.15 -21.14
N SER A 68 38.57 -11.49 -21.19
CA SER A 68 39.14 -10.94 -22.43
C SER A 68 39.52 -12.00 -23.47
N GLY A 69 39.47 -13.30 -23.10
CA GLY A 69 40.23 -14.33 -23.79
C GLY A 69 41.74 -14.15 -23.63
N ASN A 70 42.51 -14.85 -24.47
CA ASN A 70 43.98 -14.79 -24.45
C ASN A 70 44.47 -13.58 -25.25
N LEU A 71 45.08 -12.62 -24.54
CA LEU A 71 45.84 -11.53 -25.14
C LEU A 71 47.28 -12.03 -25.30
N VAL A 72 47.84 -11.95 -26.50
CA VAL A 72 49.17 -12.54 -26.79
C VAL A 72 50.13 -11.47 -27.32
N GLY A 73 51.37 -11.45 -26.81
CA GLY A 73 52.39 -10.51 -27.27
C GLY A 73 53.79 -10.84 -26.79
N LYS A 74 54.77 -10.05 -27.25
CA LYS A 74 56.17 -10.19 -26.81
C LYS A 74 56.37 -9.58 -25.41
N PRO A 75 57.28 -10.12 -24.59
CA PRO A 75 57.66 -9.52 -23.32
C PRO A 75 58.00 -8.02 -23.45
N GLY A 76 57.51 -7.22 -22.51
CA GLY A 76 57.68 -5.76 -22.47
C GLY A 76 56.78 -4.96 -23.40
N ASN A 77 56.09 -5.59 -24.36
CA ASN A 77 55.13 -4.87 -25.21
C ASN A 77 53.90 -4.46 -24.41
N LYS A 78 53.31 -3.30 -24.75
CA LYS A 78 52.02 -2.87 -24.22
C LYS A 78 50.93 -3.88 -24.58
N ILE A 79 50.08 -4.20 -23.61
CA ILE A 79 48.86 -4.97 -23.83
C ILE A 79 47.82 -4.00 -24.43
N ASP A 80 47.49 -4.19 -25.72
CA ASP A 80 46.51 -3.35 -26.42
C ASP A 80 45.09 -3.82 -26.15
N TYR A 81 44.65 -3.57 -24.91
CA TYR A 81 43.32 -3.94 -24.41
C TYR A 81 42.75 -2.81 -23.55
N SER A 82 41.43 -2.73 -23.47
CA SER A 82 40.71 -1.83 -22.57
C SER A 82 39.53 -2.56 -21.97
N THR A 83 39.31 -2.34 -20.68
CA THR A 83 38.18 -2.87 -19.92
C THR A 83 36.87 -2.12 -20.16
N ALA A 84 36.93 -0.93 -20.75
CA ALA A 84 35.80 0.00 -20.82
C ALA A 84 34.55 -0.61 -21.48
N THR A 85 34.68 -1.20 -22.67
CA THR A 85 33.53 -1.76 -23.39
C THR A 85 32.87 -2.91 -22.64
N THR A 86 33.67 -3.83 -22.07
CA THR A 86 33.11 -4.96 -21.31
C THR A 86 32.47 -4.49 -20.00
N ILE A 87 33.04 -3.47 -19.33
CA ILE A 87 32.42 -2.86 -18.15
C ILE A 87 31.08 -2.22 -18.53
N GLU A 88 31.01 -1.43 -19.61
CA GLU A 88 29.78 -0.80 -20.08
C GLU A 88 28.68 -1.85 -20.42
N GLU A 89 29.05 -2.96 -21.05
CA GLU A 89 28.13 -4.07 -21.36
C GLU A 89 27.60 -4.75 -20.08
N LEU A 90 28.45 -4.93 -19.07
CA LEU A 90 28.04 -5.53 -17.79
C LEU A 90 27.20 -4.56 -16.96
N GLU A 91 27.50 -3.26 -16.98
CA GLU A 91 26.67 -2.22 -16.35
C GLU A 91 25.28 -2.15 -16.99
N ALA A 92 25.19 -2.31 -18.31
CA ALA A 92 23.91 -2.44 -19.03
C ALA A 92 23.12 -3.69 -18.60
N GLN A 93 23.81 -4.78 -18.25
CA GLN A 93 23.23 -6.00 -17.70
C GLN A 93 22.84 -5.91 -16.22
N GLY A 94 23.14 -4.78 -15.57
CA GLY A 94 22.73 -4.50 -14.19
C GLY A 94 23.84 -4.63 -13.16
N TYR A 95 25.08 -4.91 -13.55
CA TYR A 95 26.23 -4.88 -12.65
C TYR A 95 26.65 -3.44 -12.32
N GLU A 96 27.47 -3.29 -11.28
CA GLU A 96 28.17 -2.07 -10.91
C GLU A 96 29.65 -2.39 -10.72
N LEU A 97 30.54 -1.58 -11.30
CA LEU A 97 31.99 -1.73 -11.11
C LEU A 97 32.38 -1.52 -9.63
N VAL A 98 33.15 -2.47 -9.08
CA VAL A 98 33.76 -2.34 -7.75
C VAL A 98 35.23 -1.94 -7.88
N SER A 99 35.98 -2.65 -8.74
CA SER A 99 37.41 -2.42 -8.92
C SER A 99 37.85 -2.86 -10.31
N ASP A 100 38.68 -2.04 -10.96
CA ASP A 100 39.38 -2.41 -12.18
C ASP A 100 40.86 -2.68 -11.87
N GLY A 101 41.27 -3.95 -11.94
CA GLY A 101 42.64 -4.39 -11.72
C GLY A 101 43.53 -4.36 -12.97
N PHE A 102 43.02 -3.91 -14.13
CA PHE A 102 43.80 -3.81 -15.36
C PHE A 102 44.46 -2.42 -15.49
N PRO A 103 45.80 -2.32 -15.40
CA PRO A 103 46.47 -1.03 -15.44
C PRO A 103 46.53 -0.45 -16.87
N ALA A 104 46.34 0.87 -17.01
CA ALA A 104 46.30 1.56 -18.31
C ALA A 104 47.55 1.37 -19.20
N ASN A 105 48.72 1.14 -18.58
CA ASN A 105 49.99 0.89 -19.26
C ASN A 105 50.50 -0.54 -19.02
N ALA A 106 49.59 -1.51 -18.89
CA ALA A 106 49.95 -2.92 -18.74
C ALA A 106 50.87 -3.38 -19.88
N THR A 107 51.91 -4.14 -19.54
CA THR A 107 52.82 -4.77 -20.49
C THR A 107 52.89 -6.26 -20.22
N PHE A 108 53.17 -7.05 -21.25
CA PHE A 108 53.46 -8.46 -21.07
C PHE A 108 54.74 -8.62 -20.21
N ASP A 109 54.69 -9.42 -19.15
CA ASP A 109 55.85 -9.92 -18.41
C ASP A 109 56.75 -10.84 -19.25
N ASP A 110 57.73 -11.51 -18.64
CA ASP A 110 58.65 -12.44 -19.29
C ASP A 110 58.53 -13.88 -18.76
N ASN A 111 57.40 -14.21 -18.11
CA ASN A 111 57.20 -15.50 -17.46
C ASN A 111 56.43 -16.49 -18.35
N THR A 112 57.17 -17.37 -19.03
CA THR A 112 56.59 -18.39 -19.91
C THR A 112 55.82 -19.51 -19.20
N ASP A 113 55.97 -19.65 -17.88
CA ASP A 113 55.38 -20.75 -17.13
C ASP A 113 53.97 -20.40 -16.60
N VAL A 114 53.61 -19.12 -16.55
CA VAL A 114 52.37 -18.64 -15.94
C VAL A 114 51.76 -17.52 -16.76
N ASN A 115 50.48 -17.66 -17.11
CA ASN A 115 49.75 -16.56 -17.74
C ASN A 115 49.56 -15.40 -16.76
N GLN A 116 49.76 -14.18 -17.22
CA GLN A 116 49.41 -12.98 -16.45
C GLN A 116 47.89 -12.88 -16.33
N VAL A 117 47.40 -12.66 -15.12
CA VAL A 117 45.96 -12.52 -14.87
C VAL A 117 45.69 -11.19 -14.19
N PHE A 118 44.81 -10.40 -14.79
CA PHE A 118 44.21 -9.22 -14.21
C PHE A 118 42.75 -9.52 -13.87
N THR A 119 42.23 -8.88 -12.82
CA THR A 119 40.84 -9.10 -12.37
C THR A 119 40.09 -7.78 -12.28
N VAL A 120 38.94 -7.72 -12.92
CA VAL A 120 37.93 -6.67 -12.77
C VAL A 120 36.81 -7.25 -11.91
N VAL A 121 36.50 -6.57 -10.80
CA VAL A 121 35.48 -7.00 -9.84
C VAL A 121 34.25 -6.14 -10.03
N LEU A 122 33.10 -6.80 -10.21
CA LEU A 122 31.78 -6.19 -10.26
C LEU A 122 30.90 -6.75 -9.15
N LYS A 123 29.80 -6.07 -8.88
CA LYS A 123 28.72 -6.52 -7.99
C LYS A 123 27.38 -6.28 -8.69
N HIS A 124 26.30 -6.82 -8.16
CA HIS A 124 24.96 -6.54 -8.63
C HIS A 124 24.52 -5.12 -8.26
N GLY A 125 23.90 -4.42 -9.20
CA GLY A 125 23.15 -3.21 -8.94
C GLY A 125 21.75 -3.55 -8.44
N HIS A 126 21.16 -2.66 -7.65
CA HIS A 126 19.82 -2.86 -7.09
C HIS A 126 18.89 -1.72 -7.48
N ALA A 127 17.59 -1.99 -7.55
CA ALA A 127 16.59 -0.98 -7.84
C ALA A 127 15.30 -1.18 -7.01
N PRO A 128 14.70 -0.10 -6.46
CA PRO A 128 13.45 -0.19 -5.72
C PRO A 128 12.25 -0.26 -6.66
N VAL A 129 11.20 -0.97 -6.24
CA VAL A 129 9.85 -0.90 -6.82
C VAL A 129 8.81 -0.78 -5.73
N GLY A 130 7.88 0.16 -5.89
CA GLY A 130 6.86 0.45 -4.90
C GLY A 130 6.07 1.72 -5.23
N PRO A 131 5.27 2.24 -4.29
CA PRO A 131 4.45 3.44 -4.52
C PRO A 131 5.23 4.68 -4.96
N ASN A 132 6.45 4.84 -4.42
CA ASN A 132 7.32 5.99 -4.73
C ASN A 132 8.24 5.72 -5.93
N ASN A 133 8.31 4.47 -6.40
CA ASN A 133 9.12 4.02 -7.53
C ASN A 133 8.29 3.04 -8.38
N PRO A 134 7.22 3.53 -9.06
CA PRO A 134 6.37 2.65 -9.83
C PRO A 134 7.07 2.25 -11.13
N HIS A 135 6.98 0.96 -11.46
CA HIS A 135 7.44 0.41 -12.72
C HIS A 135 6.31 -0.43 -13.34
N GLU A 136 6.23 -0.44 -14.67
CA GLU A 136 5.25 -1.25 -15.38
C GLU A 136 5.60 -2.75 -15.21
N PRO A 137 4.71 -3.57 -14.63
CA PRO A 137 4.98 -4.99 -14.44
C PRO A 137 5.32 -5.72 -15.74
N GLY A 138 6.29 -6.62 -15.69
CA GLY A 138 6.72 -7.40 -16.85
C GLY A 138 7.65 -6.66 -17.83
N THR A 139 7.91 -5.36 -17.64
CA THR A 139 8.92 -4.64 -18.42
C THR A 139 10.34 -4.95 -17.90
N PRO A 140 11.39 -4.85 -18.75
CA PRO A 140 12.76 -5.05 -18.32
C PRO A 140 13.16 -4.16 -17.15
N VAL A 141 13.87 -4.71 -16.16
CA VAL A 141 14.53 -3.94 -15.10
C VAL A 141 15.62 -3.06 -15.69
N ASN A 142 16.40 -3.63 -16.63
CA ASN A 142 17.43 -2.91 -17.39
C ASN A 142 16.91 -2.63 -18.80
N PRO A 143 16.68 -1.36 -19.20
CA PRO A 143 16.07 -1.03 -20.50
C PRO A 143 16.82 -1.55 -21.74
N GLY A 144 18.14 -1.73 -21.65
CA GLY A 144 18.98 -2.27 -22.73
C GLY A 144 18.89 -3.79 -22.89
N GLU A 145 18.31 -4.50 -21.91
CA GLU A 145 18.28 -5.96 -21.85
C GLU A 145 16.85 -6.49 -21.96
N PRO A 146 16.27 -6.57 -23.17
CA PRO A 146 14.88 -6.99 -23.36
C PRO A 146 14.60 -8.42 -22.92
N ASN A 147 15.61 -9.26 -22.76
CA ASN A 147 15.48 -10.63 -22.25
C ASN A 147 15.92 -10.78 -20.79
N GLY A 148 16.38 -9.69 -20.16
CA GLY A 148 16.83 -9.68 -18.77
C GLY A 148 15.67 -9.72 -17.76
N PRO A 149 16.00 -9.59 -16.46
CA PRO A 149 15.03 -9.55 -15.37
C PRO A 149 13.88 -8.57 -15.61
N LYS A 150 12.69 -8.93 -15.12
CA LYS A 150 11.46 -8.15 -15.30
C LYS A 150 10.95 -7.61 -13.98
N TRP A 151 10.35 -6.42 -14.02
CA TRP A 151 9.66 -5.86 -12.86
C TRP A 151 8.52 -6.77 -12.39
N PRO A 152 8.34 -6.96 -11.06
CA PRO A 152 7.36 -7.88 -10.53
C PRO A 152 5.92 -7.38 -10.74
N ALA A 153 4.96 -8.30 -10.63
CA ALA A 153 3.53 -7.97 -10.62
C ALA A 153 3.21 -6.97 -9.50
N LYS A 154 2.26 -6.05 -9.75
CA LYS A 154 1.85 -5.01 -8.81
C LYS A 154 1.39 -5.57 -7.47
N ASP A 155 0.72 -6.73 -7.48
CA ASP A 155 0.22 -7.42 -6.28
C ASP A 155 1.33 -7.87 -5.31
N ASN A 156 2.60 -7.86 -5.74
CA ASN A 156 3.73 -8.11 -4.86
C ASN A 156 4.01 -6.94 -3.91
N TYR A 157 3.60 -5.72 -4.25
CA TYR A 157 3.92 -4.50 -3.50
C TYR A 157 2.75 -3.53 -3.30
N THR A 158 1.57 -3.80 -3.89
CA THR A 158 0.32 -3.07 -3.62
C THR A 158 -0.84 -4.05 -3.54
N LYS A 159 -1.68 -3.97 -2.51
CA LYS A 159 -2.90 -4.79 -2.35
C LYS A 159 -4.04 -3.96 -1.75
N ASP A 160 -5.25 -4.21 -2.21
CA ASP A 160 -6.45 -3.59 -1.66
C ASP A 160 -7.26 -4.60 -0.84
N TYR A 161 -7.82 -4.12 0.27
CA TYR A 161 -8.75 -4.87 1.12
C TYR A 161 -9.97 -4.01 1.46
N THR A 162 -11.15 -4.63 1.57
CA THR A 162 -12.40 -3.91 1.77
C THR A 162 -13.05 -4.19 3.13
N SER A 163 -13.77 -3.20 3.64
CA SER A 163 -14.82 -3.34 4.65
C SER A 163 -16.16 -3.07 3.99
N THR A 164 -17.03 -4.07 3.95
CA THR A 164 -18.33 -4.00 3.27
C THR A 164 -19.47 -4.14 4.27
N VAL A 165 -20.39 -3.17 4.30
CA VAL A 165 -21.65 -3.26 5.05
C VAL A 165 -22.78 -3.56 4.10
N HIS A 166 -23.37 -4.74 4.23
CA HIS A 166 -24.55 -5.18 3.49
C HIS A 166 -25.83 -4.72 4.18
N PHE A 167 -26.82 -4.29 3.40
CA PHE A 167 -28.12 -3.86 3.90
C PHE A 167 -29.22 -4.75 3.31
N VAL A 168 -29.80 -5.61 4.13
CA VAL A 168 -30.72 -6.67 3.69
C VAL A 168 -32.01 -6.71 4.50
N ASP A 169 -33.04 -7.38 4.00
CA ASP A 169 -34.22 -7.74 4.78
C ASP A 169 -34.00 -9.07 5.55
N ASN A 170 -35.00 -9.50 6.32
CA ASN A 170 -34.95 -10.77 7.05
C ASN A 170 -34.80 -12.03 6.16
N ASN A 171 -35.03 -11.91 4.85
CA ASN A 171 -34.84 -13.00 3.89
C ASN A 171 -33.49 -12.92 3.19
N GLY A 172 -32.63 -11.94 3.54
CA GLY A 172 -31.36 -11.68 2.88
C GLY A 172 -31.48 -10.93 1.56
N ASN A 173 -32.65 -10.40 1.19
CA ASN A 173 -32.81 -9.61 -0.02
C ASN A 173 -32.16 -8.24 0.18
N LYS A 174 -31.42 -7.78 -0.82
CA LYS A 174 -30.81 -6.45 -0.82
C LYS A 174 -31.86 -5.35 -0.71
N MET A 175 -31.76 -4.54 0.33
CA MET A 175 -32.65 -3.40 0.59
C MET A 175 -32.07 -2.09 0.03
N ARG A 176 -30.74 -1.98 -0.05
CA ARG A 176 -30.03 -0.86 -0.66
C ARG A 176 -28.60 -1.24 -0.99
N ASP A 177 -27.88 -0.33 -1.66
CA ASP A 177 -26.46 -0.51 -1.96
C ASP A 177 -25.59 -0.61 -0.70
N ASP A 178 -24.57 -1.46 -0.81
CA ASP A 178 -23.59 -1.70 0.24
C ASP A 178 -22.74 -0.45 0.48
N ASP A 179 -22.30 -0.29 1.73
CA ASP A 179 -21.26 0.69 2.06
C ASP A 179 -19.90 -0.01 1.98
N VAL A 180 -19.06 0.41 1.04
CA VAL A 180 -17.75 -0.21 0.79
C VAL A 180 -16.66 0.81 1.07
N GLN A 181 -15.78 0.46 2.00
CA GLN A 181 -14.57 1.22 2.30
C GLN A 181 -13.34 0.38 1.97
N THR A 182 -12.43 0.91 1.16
CA THR A 182 -11.21 0.22 0.75
C THR A 182 -10.02 0.72 1.55
N SER A 183 -9.11 -0.17 1.94
CA SER A 183 -7.75 0.15 2.40
C SER A 183 -6.74 -0.35 1.39
N THR A 184 -5.75 0.47 1.06
CA THR A 184 -4.66 0.14 0.16
C THR A 184 -3.39 -0.07 0.98
N TRP A 185 -2.81 -1.26 0.86
CA TRP A 185 -1.62 -1.68 1.56
C TRP A 185 -0.47 -1.71 0.58
N THR A 186 0.66 -1.13 0.97
CA THR A 186 1.83 -1.00 0.11
C THR A 186 3.12 -1.35 0.83
N ARG A 187 4.13 -1.74 0.07
CA ARG A 187 5.52 -1.90 0.53
C ARG A 187 6.49 -1.54 -0.59
N THR A 188 7.76 -1.35 -0.26
CA THR A 188 8.82 -1.13 -1.25
C THR A 188 9.70 -2.37 -1.33
N LEU A 189 9.80 -2.97 -2.50
CA LEU A 189 10.68 -4.11 -2.75
C LEU A 189 11.98 -3.64 -3.40
N ILE A 190 13.08 -4.31 -3.09
CA ILE A 190 14.40 -4.10 -3.69
C ILE A 190 14.66 -5.28 -4.62
N ILE A 191 14.88 -4.97 -5.90
CA ILE A 191 15.13 -5.93 -6.96
C ILE A 191 16.61 -5.94 -7.29
N ASP A 192 17.18 -7.13 -7.37
CA ASP A 192 18.49 -7.36 -7.96
C ASP A 192 18.41 -7.19 -9.48
N LYS A 193 19.22 -6.29 -10.06
CA LYS A 193 19.14 -5.95 -11.48
C LYS A 193 19.72 -7.05 -12.39
N VAL A 194 20.53 -7.97 -11.87
CA VAL A 194 21.16 -9.05 -12.64
C VAL A 194 20.30 -10.31 -12.57
N THR A 195 19.84 -10.69 -11.38
CA THR A 195 19.09 -11.94 -11.16
C THR A 195 17.57 -11.75 -11.22
N GLY A 196 17.08 -10.54 -10.91
CA GLY A 196 15.66 -10.26 -10.74
C GLY A 196 15.08 -10.68 -9.40
N GLU A 197 15.91 -11.18 -8.48
CA GLU A 197 15.45 -11.61 -7.17
C GLU A 197 15.00 -10.42 -6.30
N ILE A 198 14.02 -10.67 -5.44
CA ILE A 198 13.56 -9.71 -4.44
C ILE A 198 14.45 -9.88 -3.20
N LEU A 199 15.24 -8.88 -2.86
CA LEU A 199 16.21 -8.92 -1.77
C LEU A 199 15.58 -8.72 -0.38
N ASN A 200 14.39 -8.13 -0.32
CA ASN A 200 13.63 -7.90 0.93
C ASN A 200 12.20 -8.48 0.86
N PRO A 201 12.04 -9.81 0.66
CA PRO A 201 10.72 -10.41 0.42
C PRO A 201 9.76 -10.28 1.62
N ASN A 202 10.31 -10.06 2.81
CA ASN A 202 9.58 -9.96 4.08
C ASN A 202 9.33 -8.50 4.51
N GLU A 203 9.51 -7.53 3.63
CA GLU A 203 9.20 -6.12 3.93
C GLU A 203 7.73 -5.99 4.39
N ASN A 204 7.54 -5.26 5.48
CA ASN A 204 6.23 -5.06 6.10
C ASN A 204 5.33 -4.20 5.20
N TRP A 205 4.06 -4.58 5.15
CA TRP A 205 3.04 -3.79 4.48
C TRP A 205 2.60 -2.61 5.36
N THR A 206 2.41 -1.46 4.72
CA THR A 206 1.89 -0.24 5.33
C THR A 206 0.53 0.09 4.70
N SER A 207 -0.49 0.31 5.53
CA SER A 207 -1.80 0.73 5.06
C SER A 207 -1.86 2.24 4.83
N ASP A 208 -2.67 2.66 3.87
CA ASP A 208 -3.04 4.07 3.64
C ASP A 208 -3.91 4.64 4.77
N LYS A 209 -4.53 3.80 5.60
CA LYS A 209 -5.35 4.20 6.75
C LYS A 209 -5.26 3.22 7.92
N ASP A 210 -5.40 3.75 9.13
CA ASP A 210 -5.40 2.92 10.35
C ASP A 210 -6.72 2.16 10.56
N SER A 211 -7.84 2.72 10.10
CA SER A 211 -9.19 2.20 10.35
C SER A 211 -10.18 2.60 9.27
N TYR A 212 -11.20 1.76 9.10
CA TYR A 212 -12.44 2.06 8.40
C TYR A 212 -13.34 2.89 9.30
N ASN A 213 -14.09 3.81 8.71
CA ASN A 213 -15.01 4.70 9.40
C ASN A 213 -16.25 3.95 9.88
N GLU A 214 -16.88 4.46 10.93
CA GLU A 214 -18.23 4.05 11.32
C GLU A 214 -19.22 4.32 10.17
N VAL A 215 -20.10 3.36 9.91
CA VAL A 215 -21.17 3.50 8.91
C VAL A 215 -22.47 3.83 9.63
N LYS A 216 -23.03 5.00 9.35
CA LYS A 216 -24.37 5.37 9.82
C LYS A 216 -25.42 4.63 9.01
N VAL A 217 -26.29 3.90 9.69
CA VAL A 217 -27.36 3.14 9.04
C VAL A 217 -28.45 4.13 8.59
N PRO A 218 -28.85 4.11 7.30
CA PRO A 218 -29.89 5.00 6.82
C PRO A 218 -31.29 4.53 7.22
N VAL A 219 -32.22 5.47 7.36
CA VAL A 219 -33.64 5.16 7.55
C VAL A 219 -34.23 4.68 6.22
N ILE A 220 -34.98 3.57 6.27
CA ILE A 220 -35.77 3.07 5.14
C ILE A 220 -37.24 3.07 5.54
N ASN A 221 -38.06 3.88 4.87
CA ASN A 221 -39.48 3.99 5.19
C ASN A 221 -40.20 2.63 5.10
N GLY A 222 -41.00 2.32 6.13
CA GLY A 222 -41.69 1.05 6.29
C GLY A 222 -40.85 -0.05 6.95
N TYR A 223 -39.61 0.23 7.35
CA TYR A 223 -38.70 -0.75 7.95
C TYR A 223 -37.88 -0.15 9.10
N VAL A 224 -37.54 -0.96 10.09
CA VAL A 224 -36.55 -0.61 11.13
C VAL A 224 -35.34 -1.52 11.03
N ALA A 225 -34.16 -0.94 11.17
CA ALA A 225 -32.88 -1.65 11.21
C ALA A 225 -32.64 -2.28 12.60
N ASP A 226 -31.82 -3.32 12.63
CA ASP A 226 -31.35 -3.96 13.86
C ASP A 226 -30.34 -3.10 14.64
N LYS A 227 -29.68 -2.15 13.99
CA LYS A 227 -28.70 -1.23 14.58
C LYS A 227 -28.70 0.13 13.88
N ALA A 228 -28.31 1.19 14.59
CA ALA A 228 -28.20 2.54 14.04
C ALA A 228 -26.83 2.83 13.38
N ASN A 229 -25.80 2.06 13.74
CA ASN A 229 -24.43 2.23 13.28
C ASN A 229 -23.73 0.88 13.20
N VAL A 230 -22.83 0.75 12.22
CA VAL A 230 -21.79 -0.28 12.23
C VAL A 230 -20.50 0.39 12.70
N PRO A 231 -19.92 -0.05 13.84
CA PRO A 231 -18.78 0.63 14.45
C PRO A 231 -17.55 0.61 13.54
N ALA A 232 -16.69 1.62 13.70
CA ALA A 232 -15.38 1.66 13.06
C ALA A 232 -14.56 0.39 13.35
N LYS A 233 -13.81 -0.08 12.35
CA LYS A 233 -12.96 -1.27 12.46
C LYS A 233 -11.55 -0.93 12.01
N LYS A 234 -10.54 -1.52 12.66
CA LYS A 234 -9.15 -1.37 12.20
C LYS A 234 -8.97 -1.91 10.79
N ALA A 235 -8.14 -1.24 10.00
CA ALA A 235 -7.72 -1.77 8.71
C ALA A 235 -6.91 -3.05 8.94
N VAL A 236 -7.19 -4.07 8.14
CA VAL A 236 -6.51 -5.37 8.20
C VAL A 236 -6.26 -5.87 6.79
N GLN A 237 -5.26 -6.74 6.63
CA GLN A 237 -4.91 -7.35 5.33
C GLN A 237 -5.86 -8.51 4.95
N ARG A 238 -7.16 -8.26 5.04
CA ARG A 238 -8.23 -9.16 4.57
C ARG A 238 -9.52 -8.37 4.38
N ASN A 239 -10.38 -8.86 3.50
CA ASN A 239 -11.73 -8.32 3.37
C ASN A 239 -12.53 -8.67 4.62
N ILE A 240 -13.35 -7.72 5.08
CA ILE A 240 -14.26 -7.86 6.21
C ILE A 240 -15.66 -7.44 5.80
N GLU A 241 -16.66 -8.10 6.37
CA GLU A 241 -18.06 -7.89 6.03
C GLU A 241 -18.90 -7.72 7.31
N ASP A 242 -19.91 -6.88 7.23
CA ASP A 242 -20.99 -6.71 8.21
C ASP A 242 -22.34 -6.71 7.52
N THR A 243 -23.37 -7.10 8.25
CA THR A 243 -24.76 -7.08 7.75
C THR A 243 -25.63 -6.27 8.68
N VAL A 244 -26.45 -5.40 8.10
CA VAL A 244 -27.54 -4.66 8.74
C VAL A 244 -28.85 -5.22 8.20
N THR A 245 -29.74 -5.62 9.10
CA THR A 245 -30.99 -6.28 8.74
C THR A 245 -32.16 -5.36 9.03
N TYR A 246 -33.00 -5.14 8.01
CA TYR A 246 -34.23 -4.37 8.10
C TYR A 246 -35.43 -5.29 8.28
N THR A 247 -36.24 -4.98 9.28
CA THR A 247 -37.53 -5.64 9.53
C THR A 247 -38.67 -4.68 9.26
N LYS A 248 -39.70 -5.14 8.56
CA LYS A 248 -40.89 -4.32 8.28
C LYS A 248 -41.51 -3.81 9.57
N VAL A 249 -41.95 -2.55 9.58
CA VAL A 249 -42.68 -1.98 10.72
C VAL A 249 -43.99 -2.72 10.95
N GLY A 250 -44.36 -2.85 12.22
CA GLY A 250 -45.67 -3.35 12.64
C GLY A 250 -46.77 -2.32 12.36
N ASN A 251 -47.99 -2.71 12.65
CA ASN A 251 -49.20 -1.92 12.41
C ASN A 251 -50.00 -1.72 13.70
N ILE A 252 -50.70 -0.60 13.79
CA ILE A 252 -51.81 -0.41 14.72
C ILE A 252 -53.02 -1.14 14.13
N VAL A 253 -53.51 -2.14 14.85
CA VAL A 253 -54.59 -3.03 14.40
C VAL A 253 -55.83 -2.82 15.26
N PRO A 254 -56.90 -2.18 14.75
CA PRO A 254 -58.17 -2.08 15.45
C PRO A 254 -58.84 -3.44 15.65
N VAL A 255 -59.12 -3.81 16.90
CA VAL A 255 -59.76 -5.07 17.29
C VAL A 255 -60.99 -4.85 18.15
N ASP A 256 -61.90 -5.81 18.14
CA ASP A 256 -63.05 -5.88 19.06
C ASP A 256 -62.60 -6.27 20.50
N PRO A 257 -63.51 -6.24 21.50
CA PRO A 257 -63.17 -6.65 22.87
C PRO A 257 -62.71 -8.11 23.03
N ASN A 258 -62.93 -8.95 22.03
CA ASN A 258 -62.47 -10.35 22.00
C ASN A 258 -61.10 -10.49 21.29
N GLY A 259 -60.54 -9.41 20.76
CA GLY A 259 -59.26 -9.40 20.04
C GLY A 259 -59.36 -9.70 18.53
N ASN A 260 -60.56 -9.78 17.96
CA ASN A 260 -60.73 -10.01 16.52
C ASN A 260 -60.59 -8.69 15.74
N PRO A 261 -59.89 -8.67 14.60
CA PRO A 261 -59.81 -7.49 13.73
C PRO A 261 -61.20 -6.99 13.31
N ILE A 262 -61.43 -5.69 13.39
CA ILE A 262 -62.71 -5.08 12.99
C ILE A 262 -62.80 -5.06 11.46
N PRO A 263 -63.85 -5.63 10.84
CA PRO A 263 -63.99 -5.66 9.39
C PRO A 263 -64.01 -4.25 8.76
N ASN A 264 -63.41 -4.12 7.58
CA ASN A 264 -63.37 -2.88 6.78
C ASN A 264 -62.67 -1.68 7.45
N VAL A 265 -61.91 -1.90 8.52
CA VAL A 265 -61.05 -0.87 9.13
C VAL A 265 -59.62 -1.09 8.66
N PRO A 266 -58.93 -0.08 8.07
CA PRO A 266 -57.55 -0.23 7.65
C PRO A 266 -56.63 -0.38 8.86
N VAL A 267 -55.67 -1.28 8.76
CA VAL A 267 -54.49 -1.29 9.64
C VAL A 267 -53.57 -0.14 9.24
N VAL A 268 -52.99 0.54 10.24
CA VAL A 268 -52.10 1.69 9.99
C VAL A 268 -50.68 1.30 10.37
N PRO A 269 -49.71 1.31 9.45
CA PRO A 269 -48.31 1.03 9.79
C PRO A 269 -47.75 2.13 10.68
N TYR A 270 -46.83 1.78 11.58
CA TYR A 270 -46.08 2.77 12.33
C TYR A 270 -45.23 3.65 11.41
N THR A 271 -45.07 4.92 11.79
CA THR A 271 -44.24 5.89 11.08
C THR A 271 -42.81 5.80 11.57
N ASN A 272 -41.84 5.59 10.69
CA ASN A 272 -40.42 5.58 11.07
C ASN A 272 -39.97 6.88 11.75
N ASP A 273 -39.06 6.78 12.72
CA ASP A 273 -38.31 7.95 13.19
C ASP A 273 -37.41 8.44 12.04
N PRO A 274 -37.46 9.73 11.66
CA PRO A 274 -36.70 10.23 10.52
C PRO A 274 -35.19 10.30 10.76
N THR A 275 -34.74 10.12 11.99
CA THR A 275 -33.34 10.27 12.43
C THR A 275 -32.75 9.02 13.06
N ASP A 276 -33.58 8.08 13.52
CA ASP A 276 -33.15 6.81 14.11
C ASP A 276 -33.73 5.63 13.31
N PRO A 277 -32.90 4.89 12.54
CA PRO A 277 -33.38 3.78 11.73
C PRO A 277 -33.89 2.60 12.57
N THR A 278 -33.66 2.58 13.88
CA THR A 278 -34.10 1.50 14.78
C THR A 278 -35.45 1.77 15.44
N LYS A 279 -36.06 2.95 15.18
CA LYS A 279 -37.23 3.45 15.89
C LYS A 279 -38.36 3.88 14.96
N VAL A 280 -39.52 4.04 15.59
CA VAL A 280 -40.73 4.66 15.03
C VAL A 280 -41.10 5.85 15.91
N VAL A 281 -41.92 6.76 15.37
CA VAL A 281 -42.39 7.95 16.09
C VAL A 281 -43.23 7.52 17.30
N PRO A 282 -43.02 8.10 18.49
CA PRO A 282 -43.85 7.79 19.66
C PRO A 282 -45.21 8.50 19.61
N ASN A 283 -46.17 7.99 20.39
CA ASN A 283 -47.51 8.53 20.59
C ASN A 283 -48.30 8.73 19.29
N GLU A 284 -48.20 7.78 18.36
CA GLU A 284 -48.96 7.83 17.11
C GLU A 284 -50.46 7.73 17.40
N PRO A 285 -51.31 8.57 16.77
CA PRO A 285 -52.74 8.54 16.97
C PRO A 285 -53.34 7.23 16.44
N VAL A 286 -54.31 6.68 17.17
CA VAL A 286 -55.04 5.49 16.70
C VAL A 286 -56.08 5.88 15.63
N PRO A 287 -56.41 4.97 14.68
CA PRO A 287 -57.41 5.25 13.65
C PRO A 287 -58.80 5.56 14.21
N THR A 288 -59.52 6.52 13.64
CA THR A 288 -60.91 6.75 14.02
C THR A 288 -61.81 5.68 13.39
N VAL A 289 -62.52 4.89 14.22
CA VAL A 289 -63.48 3.88 13.77
C VAL A 289 -64.92 4.41 13.98
N PRO A 290 -65.73 4.59 12.92
CA PRO A 290 -67.08 5.13 13.05
C PRO A 290 -67.96 4.36 14.05
N GLY A 291 -68.59 5.09 14.98
CA GLY A 291 -69.51 4.50 15.96
C GLY A 291 -68.84 3.69 17.09
N MET A 292 -67.51 3.69 17.18
CA MET A 292 -66.77 3.02 18.25
C MET A 292 -65.79 3.97 18.94
N THR A 293 -65.42 3.66 20.19
CA THR A 293 -64.43 4.41 20.98
C THR A 293 -63.24 3.50 21.29
N PRO A 294 -61.99 3.93 21.03
CA PRO A 294 -60.81 3.13 21.39
C PRO A 294 -60.53 3.17 22.90
N ASN A 295 -59.88 2.14 23.41
CA ASN A 295 -59.41 2.08 24.80
C ASN A 295 -58.23 3.02 25.09
N VAL A 296 -57.45 3.39 24.05
CA VAL A 296 -56.34 4.35 24.10
C VAL A 296 -56.40 5.26 22.88
N THR A 297 -56.00 6.53 23.00
CA THR A 297 -56.04 7.51 21.88
C THR A 297 -54.73 7.57 21.09
N THR A 298 -53.63 7.12 21.68
CA THR A 298 -52.30 7.07 21.06
C THR A 298 -51.58 5.79 21.44
N VAL A 299 -50.66 5.34 20.59
CA VAL A 299 -49.83 4.16 20.82
C VAL A 299 -48.35 4.52 20.66
N THR A 300 -47.53 4.02 21.59
CA THR A 300 -46.08 3.95 21.43
C THR A 300 -45.71 2.47 21.51
N PRO A 301 -45.23 1.83 20.42
CA PRO A 301 -44.92 0.41 20.46
C PRO A 301 -43.63 0.14 21.24
N ASP A 302 -43.67 -0.84 22.15
CA ASP A 302 -42.45 -1.39 22.77
C ASP A 302 -41.56 -2.08 21.74
N ARG A 303 -42.17 -2.67 20.71
CA ARG A 303 -41.51 -3.37 19.61
C ARG A 303 -42.03 -2.83 18.27
N PRO A 304 -41.24 -2.02 17.54
CA PRO A 304 -41.70 -1.35 16.32
C PRO A 304 -42.01 -2.30 15.16
N THR A 305 -41.58 -3.57 15.26
CA THR A 305 -41.76 -4.61 14.24
C THR A 305 -42.96 -5.53 14.50
N VAL A 306 -43.74 -5.26 15.55
CA VAL A 306 -44.84 -6.11 15.98
C VAL A 306 -46.15 -5.32 15.92
N ASP A 307 -47.17 -5.94 15.35
CA ASP A 307 -48.51 -5.36 15.33
C ASP A 307 -49.05 -5.13 16.73
N THR A 308 -49.67 -3.98 16.97
CA THR A 308 -50.25 -3.62 18.26
C THR A 308 -51.76 -3.56 18.16
N PRO A 309 -52.49 -4.46 18.85
CA PRO A 309 -53.94 -4.44 18.86
C PRO A 309 -54.46 -3.28 19.72
N VAL A 310 -55.38 -2.49 19.18
CA VAL A 310 -56.11 -1.44 19.91
C VAL A 310 -57.57 -1.83 19.98
N VAL A 311 -58.12 -1.90 21.20
CA VAL A 311 -59.49 -2.38 21.43
C VAL A 311 -60.48 -1.25 21.25
N TYR A 312 -61.52 -1.48 20.44
CA TYR A 312 -62.63 -0.56 20.26
C TYR A 312 -63.92 -1.13 20.85
N THR A 313 -64.68 -0.29 21.55
CA THR A 313 -65.99 -0.65 22.10
C THR A 313 -67.09 0.19 21.45
N THR A 314 -68.24 -0.44 21.20
CA THR A 314 -69.45 0.32 20.87
C THR A 314 -70.00 0.95 22.14
N PRO A 315 -70.56 2.17 22.07
CA PRO A 315 -71.26 2.74 23.20
C PRO A 315 -72.39 1.79 23.59
N THR A 316 -72.42 1.38 24.87
CA THR A 316 -73.52 0.58 25.39
C THR A 316 -74.81 1.39 25.19
N PRO A 317 -75.86 0.83 24.56
CA PRO A 317 -77.16 1.49 24.55
C PRO A 317 -77.56 1.71 26.01
N VAL A 318 -77.63 2.97 26.44
CA VAL A 318 -78.28 3.27 27.69
C VAL A 318 -79.75 2.93 27.49
N THR A 319 -80.22 1.86 28.12
CA THR A 319 -81.66 1.66 28.29
C THR A 319 -82.16 2.92 29.01
N PRO A 320 -83.06 3.72 28.42
CA PRO A 320 -83.62 4.87 29.12
C PRO A 320 -84.22 4.35 30.41
N THR A 321 -83.67 4.78 31.55
CA THR A 321 -84.31 4.51 32.83
C THR A 321 -85.67 5.19 32.80
N THR A 322 -86.72 4.43 33.08
CA THR A 322 -88.05 4.97 33.34
C THR A 322 -87.90 6.11 34.35
N PRO A 323 -88.45 7.32 34.09
CA PRO A 323 -88.26 8.46 34.98
C PRO A 323 -88.77 8.11 36.36
N THR A 324 -87.87 8.08 37.34
CA THR A 324 -88.25 7.95 38.74
C THR A 324 -89.01 9.21 39.13
N LYS A 325 -90.22 9.01 39.66
CA LYS A 325 -91.10 10.02 40.25
C LYS A 325 -90.31 11.02 41.12
N PRO A 326 -90.63 12.32 41.11
CA PRO A 326 -89.89 13.33 41.85
C PRO A 326 -89.77 12.95 43.33
N GLN A 327 -88.54 12.80 43.80
CA GLN A 327 -88.26 12.68 45.22
C GLN A 327 -88.52 14.04 45.87
N ALA A 328 -89.32 14.03 46.94
CA ALA A 328 -89.61 15.21 47.72
C ALA A 328 -88.31 15.88 48.20
N SER A 329 -88.29 17.21 48.09
CA SER A 329 -87.25 18.08 48.60
C SER A 329 -86.97 17.78 50.08
N THR A 330 -85.76 17.33 50.39
CA THR A 330 -85.22 17.40 51.74
C THR A 330 -84.37 18.65 51.89
N THR A 331 -84.60 19.31 53.02
CA THR A 331 -84.01 20.50 53.61
C THR A 331 -82.55 20.81 53.21
N PRO A 332 -82.18 22.08 52.95
CA PRO A 332 -80.80 22.49 52.70
C PRO A 332 -79.91 22.22 53.92
N GLU A 333 -78.76 21.58 53.70
CA GLU A 333 -77.68 21.57 54.68
C GLU A 333 -77.05 22.96 54.81
N THR A 334 -76.80 23.35 56.06
CA THR A 334 -76.14 24.57 56.49
C THR A 334 -74.76 24.73 55.82
N PRO A 335 -74.41 25.92 55.29
CA PRO A 335 -73.08 26.16 54.72
C PRO A 335 -71.96 25.96 55.73
N ALA A 336 -70.94 25.20 55.33
CA ALA A 336 -69.68 25.09 56.08
C ALA A 336 -68.95 26.45 56.09
N GLN A 337 -68.45 26.82 57.27
CA GLN A 337 -67.72 28.05 57.57
C GLN A 337 -66.41 28.15 56.76
N PRO A 338 -66.04 29.34 56.24
CA PRO A 338 -64.80 29.52 55.48
C PRO A 338 -63.56 29.28 56.34
N ALA A 339 -62.56 28.62 55.76
CA ALA A 339 -61.23 28.50 56.35
C ALA A 339 -60.53 29.86 56.43
N GLU A 340 -59.88 30.09 57.57
CA GLU A 340 -59.16 31.32 57.93
C GLU A 340 -57.91 31.53 57.04
N PRO A 341 -57.57 32.77 56.64
CA PRO A 341 -56.42 33.03 55.78
C PRO A 341 -55.08 32.81 56.51
N ALA A 342 -54.17 32.04 55.91
CA ALA A 342 -52.80 31.93 56.40
C ALA A 342 -52.03 33.25 56.20
N THR A 343 -51.47 33.76 57.29
CA THR A 343 -50.62 34.95 57.38
C THR A 343 -49.31 34.77 56.60
N PRO A 344 -48.84 35.77 55.82
CA PRO A 344 -47.56 35.69 55.12
C PRO A 344 -46.37 35.75 56.09
N ALA A 345 -45.42 34.83 55.95
CA ALA A 345 -44.15 34.90 56.66
C ALA A 345 -43.27 36.03 56.09
N ALA A 346 -42.72 36.86 56.99
CA ALA A 346 -41.82 37.97 56.68
C ALA A 346 -40.44 37.49 56.19
N PRO A 347 -39.71 38.29 55.37
CA PRO A 347 -38.37 37.96 54.91
C PRO A 347 -37.31 38.33 55.96
N THR A 348 -36.31 37.47 56.15
CA THR A 348 -35.11 37.76 56.95
C THR A 348 -33.85 37.44 56.14
N PRO A 349 -32.68 38.03 56.46
CA PRO A 349 -31.95 38.89 55.52
C PRO A 349 -30.68 38.21 54.97
N ALA A 350 -30.20 38.75 53.85
CA ALA A 350 -28.90 38.39 53.28
C ALA A 350 -27.73 38.82 54.19
N PRO A 351 -26.66 38.01 54.34
CA PRO A 351 -25.38 38.48 54.84
C PRO A 351 -24.47 38.95 53.71
N VAL A 352 -23.89 40.13 53.91
CA VAL A 352 -22.89 40.79 53.08
C VAL A 352 -21.49 40.21 53.32
N ALA A 353 -20.68 40.27 52.26
CA ALA A 353 -19.32 39.78 52.06
C ALA A 353 -18.26 40.09 53.12
N LYS A 354 -17.24 39.21 53.21
CA LYS A 354 -15.85 39.56 53.54
C LYS A 354 -14.85 38.84 52.62
N LYS A 355 -13.77 39.58 52.37
CA LYS A 355 -12.67 39.46 51.39
C LYS A 355 -11.85 38.16 51.41
N ALA A 356 -11.25 37.89 50.24
CA ALA A 356 -10.20 36.90 49.91
C ALA A 356 -8.86 37.13 50.67
N PRO A 357 -7.86 36.21 50.60
CA PRO A 357 -7.08 36.02 49.36
C PRO A 357 -6.58 34.58 49.02
N ALA A 358 -6.18 34.47 47.74
CA ALA A 358 -5.12 33.65 47.15
C ALA A 358 -5.39 32.20 46.67
N GLN A 359 -5.44 32.10 45.34
CA GLN A 359 -5.21 30.93 44.44
C GLN A 359 -3.76 30.40 44.55
N PRO A 360 -3.40 29.20 44.02
CA PRO A 360 -3.35 28.89 42.56
C PRO A 360 -3.99 27.53 42.18
N ALA A 361 -4.83 27.42 41.14
CA ALA A 361 -4.55 27.34 39.69
C ALA A 361 -4.38 25.89 39.17
N ALA A 362 -5.39 25.38 38.45
CA ALA A 362 -5.22 24.45 37.33
C ALA A 362 -6.39 24.63 36.34
N LYS A 363 -6.05 24.85 35.07
CA LYS A 363 -6.92 25.26 33.96
C LYS A 363 -7.76 24.10 33.42
N GLN A 364 -9.05 24.35 33.15
CA GLN A 364 -9.83 23.62 32.14
C GLN A 364 -10.30 24.62 31.09
N GLU A 365 -10.02 24.32 29.83
CA GLU A 365 -10.36 25.13 28.67
C GLU A 365 -11.85 25.04 28.33
N ALA A 366 -12.43 26.20 28.01
CA ALA A 366 -13.81 26.35 27.61
C ALA A 366 -13.97 26.15 26.09
N LYS A 367 -14.94 25.29 25.77
CA LYS A 367 -15.56 25.05 24.48
C LYS A 367 -16.20 26.34 23.95
N LYS A 368 -15.81 26.81 22.76
CA LYS A 368 -16.48 27.91 22.05
C LYS A 368 -17.27 27.34 20.86
N LEU A 369 -18.56 27.69 20.78
CA LEU A 369 -19.46 27.39 19.66
C LEU A 369 -19.02 28.12 18.38
N PRO A 370 -19.19 27.53 17.18
CA PRO A 370 -19.15 28.29 15.93
C PRO A 370 -20.50 28.94 15.62
N GLN A 371 -20.48 30.25 15.36
CA GLN A 371 -21.52 30.99 14.64
C GLN A 371 -21.40 30.72 13.14
N THR A 372 -22.53 30.54 12.46
CA THR A 372 -22.64 30.54 11.00
C THR A 372 -22.88 31.97 10.50
N GLY A 373 -22.06 32.40 9.55
CA GLY A 373 -22.23 33.65 8.81
C GLY A 373 -21.58 33.52 7.44
N ASN A 374 -22.42 33.53 6.40
CA ASN A 374 -22.01 33.72 5.01
C ASN A 374 -21.33 35.09 4.83
N GLU A 375 -20.36 35.18 3.93
CA GLU A 375 -20.35 36.09 2.76
C GLU A 375 -19.05 35.94 1.95
N ASN A 376 -19.20 36.13 0.64
CA ASN A 376 -18.21 36.01 -0.42
C ASN A 376 -17.02 36.98 -0.29
N SER A 377 -15.82 36.59 -0.71
CA SER A 377 -15.05 37.36 -1.72
C SER A 377 -13.85 36.60 -2.30
N ASN A 378 -13.70 36.76 -3.61
CA ASN A 378 -12.64 36.36 -4.53
C ASN A 378 -11.20 36.45 -4.02
N SER A 379 -10.37 35.48 -4.41
CA SER A 379 -9.12 35.79 -5.12
C SER A 379 -8.59 34.59 -5.90
N ALA A 380 -8.15 34.89 -7.11
CA ALA A 380 -7.78 33.97 -8.17
C ALA A 380 -6.38 33.36 -7.98
N ALA A 381 -6.22 32.11 -8.44
CA ALA A 381 -5.02 31.68 -9.13
C ALA A 381 -5.40 30.59 -10.15
N VAL A 382 -5.15 30.93 -11.41
CA VAL A 382 -5.38 30.14 -12.63
C VAL A 382 -4.16 29.26 -12.90
N LEU A 383 -4.37 28.24 -13.75
CA LEU A 383 -3.43 27.34 -14.46
C LEU A 383 -3.51 25.91 -13.88
N GLY A 384 -4.09 24.90 -14.52
CA GLY A 384 -4.39 24.67 -15.95
C GLY A 384 -3.92 23.25 -16.28
N LEU A 385 -4.75 22.48 -17.00
CA LEU A 385 -4.45 21.29 -17.85
C LEU A 385 -5.77 20.50 -18.00
N ALA A 386 -6.50 20.71 -19.09
CA ALA A 386 -6.36 19.98 -20.36
C ALA A 386 -7.16 18.65 -20.36
N ALA A 387 -8.18 18.67 -21.21
CA ALA A 387 -9.17 17.63 -21.49
C ALA A 387 -8.60 16.37 -22.12
N LEU A 388 -9.18 15.20 -21.77
CA LEU A 388 -9.48 14.04 -22.63
C LEU A 388 -10.61 13.28 -21.89
N GLY A 389 -11.81 13.02 -22.42
CA GLY A 389 -12.12 12.45 -23.73
C GLY A 389 -12.52 10.98 -23.56
N LEU A 390 -13.70 10.70 -23.00
CA LEU A 390 -14.29 9.36 -22.87
C LEU A 390 -15.51 9.24 -23.78
N THR A 391 -15.38 8.50 -24.89
CA THR A 391 -16.44 7.82 -25.67
C THR A 391 -15.71 7.12 -26.81
N GLY A 392 -15.91 5.86 -27.20
CA GLY A 392 -16.86 4.83 -26.86
C GLY A 392 -16.60 3.69 -27.84
N ILE A 393 -16.65 2.45 -27.36
CA ILE A 393 -16.49 1.22 -28.13
C ILE A 393 -17.71 1.02 -29.03
N LEU A 394 -17.52 0.76 -30.33
CA LEU A 394 -18.48 0.02 -31.15
C LEU A 394 -17.73 -0.92 -32.10
N ALA A 395 -17.93 -2.21 -31.84
CA ALA A 395 -17.49 -3.32 -32.67
C ALA A 395 -18.45 -3.53 -33.85
N ALA A 396 -17.92 -3.85 -35.03
CA ALA A 396 -18.64 -4.57 -36.07
C ALA A 396 -17.63 -5.33 -36.95
N GLY A 397 -17.66 -6.67 -36.87
CA GLY A 397 -16.88 -7.53 -37.74
C GLY A 397 -17.52 -7.73 -39.11
N LYS A 398 -16.71 -7.94 -40.16
CA LYS A 398 -17.09 -8.79 -41.30
C LYS A 398 -15.88 -9.26 -42.12
N LYS A 399 -15.51 -10.52 -41.89
CA LYS A 399 -15.15 -11.59 -42.85
C LYS A 399 -14.92 -11.16 -44.32
N ARG A 400 -13.71 -11.40 -44.84
CA ARG A 400 -13.48 -11.67 -46.28
C ARG A 400 -12.48 -12.81 -46.47
N ARG A 401 -12.92 -13.76 -47.32
CA ARG A 401 -12.18 -14.86 -47.95
C ARG A 401 -11.13 -14.36 -48.94
N LYS A 402 -10.11 -15.20 -49.18
CA LYS A 402 -9.48 -15.59 -50.47
C LYS A 402 -8.39 -16.64 -50.11
N GLU A 403 -8.37 -17.89 -50.60
CA GLU A 403 -8.11 -18.39 -51.99
C GLU A 403 -6.96 -17.56 -52.61
N ASP A 404 -5.75 -18.05 -52.78
CA ASP A 404 -5.27 -19.35 -53.28
C ASP A 404 -4.08 -19.93 -52.49
#